data_AF-A0A968RP12-F1
#
_entry.id   AF-A0A968RP12-F1
#
_cell.length_a   1.000
_cell.length_b   1.000
_cell.length_c   1.000
_cell.angle_alpha   90.00
_cell.angle_beta   90.00
_cell.angle_gamma   90.00
#
_symmetry.space_group_name_H-M   'P 1'
#
loop_
_entity.id
_entity.type
_entity.pdbx_description
1 polymer ?
#
loop_
_entity_poly.entity_id
_entity_poly.type
_entity_poly.pdbx_seq_one_letter_code
_entity_poly.pdbx_strand_id
1 'polypeptide(L)'
;VALLGLEEEAMLAIRDALYDLSGALPQLKLADVGNLRKTDLNFITPVFKELLEGDLVPIVLGGKSDWTKAMLNAYFQTKTSAVHWLAIDDRIRLEKGYQNTFYTLLGGQAHHTYRTEKQRSEKKGWDYISLGQVRSDMKEVEPSIRDADLITVHLAALKYTETPSQLNPSPSGFF
;
A
#
# COMPACT_ATOMS: atom_id res chain seq x y z
N VAL A 1 15.90 4.60 4.38
CA VAL A 1 14.61 3.86 4.38
C VAL A 1 14.51 3.09 5.69
N ALA A 2 13.34 3.06 6.33
CA ALA A 2 13.11 2.32 7.56
C ALA A 2 12.14 1.14 7.31
N LEU A 3 12.52 -0.08 7.66
CA LEU A 3 11.68 -1.28 7.55
C LEU A 3 11.02 -1.58 8.90
N LEU A 4 9.69 -1.71 8.90
CA LEU A 4 8.86 -1.90 10.08
C LEU A 4 7.91 -3.08 9.89
N GLY A 5 7.84 -3.98 10.86
CA GLY A 5 6.84 -5.04 10.90
C GLY A 5 5.71 -4.73 11.89
N LEU A 6 4.46 -5.02 11.51
CA LEU A 6 3.28 -4.82 12.34
C LEU A 6 2.61 -6.13 12.79
N GLU A 7 3.09 -7.29 12.35
CA GLU A 7 2.63 -8.62 12.81
C GLU A 7 3.86 -9.48 13.11
N GLU A 8 3.89 -10.23 14.21
CA GLU A 8 5.15 -10.89 14.60
C GLU A 8 5.41 -12.16 13.78
N GLU A 9 4.40 -13.04 13.66
CA GLU A 9 4.55 -14.40 13.12
C GLU A 9 4.93 -14.44 11.64
N ALA A 10 4.35 -13.58 10.80
CA ALA A 10 4.56 -13.60 9.36
C ALA A 10 5.84 -12.87 8.92
N MET A 11 6.42 -12.01 9.77
CA MET A 11 7.47 -11.08 9.34
C MET A 11 8.85 -11.69 9.30
N LEU A 12 9.13 -12.73 10.08
CA LEU A 12 10.43 -13.39 10.05
C LEU A 12 10.70 -14.00 8.68
N ALA A 13 9.76 -14.78 8.15
CA ALA A 13 9.88 -15.40 6.83
C ALA A 13 10.00 -14.37 5.69
N ILE A 14 9.28 -13.24 5.79
CA ILE A 14 9.38 -12.16 4.79
C ILE A 14 10.75 -11.49 4.86
N ARG A 15 11.28 -11.24 6.06
CA ARG A 15 12.62 -10.65 6.25
C ARG A 15 13.72 -11.55 5.72
N ASP A 16 13.67 -12.83 6.03
CA ASP A 16 14.66 -13.80 5.55
C ASP A 16 14.75 -13.76 4.02
N ALA A 17 13.62 -13.87 3.34
CA ALA A 17 13.55 -13.79 1.88
C ALA A 17 13.98 -12.41 1.33
N LEU A 18 13.64 -11.31 2.01
CA LEU A 18 14.00 -9.96 1.59
C LEU A 18 15.51 -9.69 1.74
N TYR A 19 16.13 -10.15 2.81
CA TYR A 19 17.54 -9.93 3.09
C TYR A 19 18.45 -10.74 2.17
N ASP A 20 18.00 -11.91 1.71
CA ASP A 20 18.68 -12.67 0.67
C ASP A 20 18.82 -11.87 -0.65
N LEU A 21 17.94 -10.89 -0.89
CA LEU A 21 17.98 -10.01 -2.06
C LEU A 21 18.89 -8.78 -1.87
N SER A 22 19.49 -8.59 -0.69
CA SER A 22 20.27 -7.38 -0.35
C SER A 22 21.43 -7.11 -1.32
N GLY A 23 22.01 -8.16 -1.93
CA GLY A 23 23.09 -8.03 -2.91
C GLY A 23 22.70 -7.29 -4.19
N ALA A 24 21.42 -7.23 -4.53
CA ALA A 24 20.94 -6.55 -5.73
C ALA A 24 20.92 -5.02 -5.61
N LEU A 25 20.93 -4.47 -4.39
CA LEU A 25 20.77 -3.05 -4.12
C LEU A 25 21.86 -2.51 -3.17
N PRO A 26 23.15 -2.55 -3.57
CA PRO A 26 24.28 -2.26 -2.68
C PRO A 26 24.32 -0.82 -2.14
N GLN A 27 23.65 0.12 -2.82
CA GLN A 27 23.58 1.52 -2.41
C GLN A 27 22.39 1.83 -1.50
N LEU A 28 21.46 0.89 -1.33
CA LEU A 28 20.25 1.11 -0.54
C LEU A 28 20.59 1.11 0.95
N LYS A 29 20.45 2.27 1.59
CA LYS A 29 20.54 2.40 3.06
C LYS A 29 19.20 2.05 3.69
N LEU A 30 19.07 0.79 4.08
CA LEU A 30 17.92 0.25 4.80
C LEU A 30 18.27 0.04 6.28
N ALA A 31 17.45 0.60 7.17
CA ALA A 31 17.48 0.29 8.60
C ALA A 31 16.23 -0.53 8.94
N ASP A 32 16.40 -1.76 9.45
CA ASP A 32 15.28 -2.49 10.03
C ASP A 32 15.13 -2.13 11.50
N VAL A 33 13.97 -1.60 11.86
CA VAL A 33 13.67 -1.16 13.23
C VAL A 33 12.83 -2.20 14.00
N GLY A 34 12.66 -3.39 13.43
CA GLY A 34 12.00 -4.54 14.03
C GLY A 34 10.49 -4.49 13.94
N ASN A 35 9.83 -5.13 14.90
CA ASN A 35 8.37 -5.21 14.99
C ASN A 35 7.84 -4.28 16.06
N LEU A 36 6.74 -3.58 15.76
CA LEU A 36 6.03 -2.84 16.81
C LEU A 36 5.28 -3.81 17.73
N ARG A 37 5.44 -3.60 19.03
CA ARG A 37 4.75 -4.38 20.07
C ARG A 37 3.26 -4.05 20.17
N LYS A 38 2.87 -2.87 19.69
CA LYS A 38 1.49 -2.38 19.68
C LYS A 38 1.17 -1.86 18.29
N THR A 39 0.01 -2.24 17.80
CA THR A 39 -0.42 -1.95 16.43
C THR A 39 -1.74 -1.17 16.40
N ASP A 40 -2.14 -0.60 17.53
CA ASP A 40 -3.27 0.30 17.61
C ASP A 40 -2.94 1.63 16.93
N LEU A 41 -3.95 2.25 16.30
CA LEU A 41 -3.74 3.47 15.50
C LEU A 41 -3.13 4.61 16.31
N ASN A 42 -3.46 4.73 17.60
CA ASN A 42 -2.96 5.79 18.46
C ASN A 42 -1.48 5.64 18.77
N PHE A 43 -0.97 4.40 18.82
CA PHE A 43 0.44 4.11 19.02
C PHE A 43 1.25 4.21 17.73
N ILE A 44 0.76 3.65 16.61
CA ILE A 44 1.54 3.58 15.37
C ILE A 44 1.59 4.92 14.61
N THR A 45 0.57 5.77 14.74
CA THR A 45 0.52 7.07 14.04
C THR A 45 1.69 7.97 14.44
N PRO A 46 2.01 8.17 15.74
CA PRO A 46 3.21 8.91 16.15
C PRO A 46 4.52 8.31 15.64
N VAL A 47 4.64 6.97 15.57
CA VAL A 47 5.84 6.30 15.05
C VAL A 47 6.05 6.64 13.58
N PHE A 48 5.00 6.53 12.75
CA PHE A 48 5.07 6.93 11.35
C PHE A 48 5.37 8.41 11.20
N LYS A 49 4.78 9.26 12.03
CA LYS A 49 5.05 10.70 12.04
C LYS A 49 6.53 10.99 12.28
N GLU A 50 7.14 10.39 13.30
CA GLU A 50 8.55 10.59 13.62
C GLU A 50 9.47 10.16 12.46
N LEU A 51 9.17 9.04 11.81
CA LEU A 51 9.92 8.59 10.63
C LEU A 51 9.81 9.60 9.48
N LEU A 52 8.60 10.08 9.20
CA LEU A 52 8.37 11.06 8.13
C LEU A 52 9.04 12.40 8.43
N GLU A 53 8.98 12.90 9.67
CA GLU A 53 9.66 14.13 10.09
C GLU A 53 11.19 14.00 10.03
N GLY A 54 11.71 12.78 10.22
CA GLY A 54 13.12 12.45 10.05
C GLY A 54 13.57 12.22 8.60
N ASP A 55 12.72 12.52 7.61
CA ASP A 55 12.98 12.27 6.18
C ASP A 55 13.29 10.78 5.86
N LEU A 56 12.70 9.87 6.65
CA LEU A 56 12.81 8.43 6.42
C LEU A 56 11.56 7.93 5.71
N VAL A 57 11.74 7.34 4.54
CA VAL A 57 10.69 6.59 3.84
C VAL A 57 10.39 5.30 4.63
N PRO A 58 9.18 5.14 5.20
CA PRO A 58 8.80 3.93 5.92
C PRO A 58 8.34 2.85 4.94
N ILE A 59 8.94 1.66 5.03
CA ILE A 59 8.42 0.43 4.43
C ILE A 59 7.77 -0.36 5.55
N VAL A 60 6.46 -0.55 5.45
CA VAL A 60 5.66 -1.21 6.49
C VAL A 60 5.20 -2.55 5.95
N LEU A 61 5.51 -3.62 6.67
CA LEU A 61 5.08 -4.97 6.38
C LEU A 61 3.97 -5.39 7.35
N GLY A 62 2.85 -5.87 6.81
CA GLY A 62 1.71 -6.30 7.60
C GLY A 62 0.45 -6.60 6.79
N GLY A 63 -0.55 -7.23 7.41
CA GLY A 63 -1.79 -7.67 6.74
C GLY A 63 -3.03 -6.77 6.88
N LYS A 64 -3.05 -5.79 7.79
CA LYS A 64 -4.27 -5.01 8.09
C LYS A 64 -4.31 -3.68 7.35
N SER A 65 -5.43 -3.43 6.66
CA SER A 65 -5.65 -2.18 5.90
C SER A 65 -5.81 -0.94 6.79
N ASP A 66 -6.23 -1.10 8.05
CA ASP A 66 -6.40 0.02 8.98
C ASP A 66 -5.11 0.79 9.24
N TRP A 67 -3.94 0.17 9.08
CA TRP A 67 -2.65 0.82 9.27
C TRP A 67 -2.34 1.86 8.21
N THR A 68 -2.94 1.73 7.02
CA THR A 68 -2.92 2.78 6.01
C THR A 68 -3.53 4.08 6.54
N LYS A 69 -4.57 4.00 7.38
CA LYS A 69 -5.17 5.18 8.01
C LYS A 69 -4.20 5.87 8.97
N ALA A 70 -3.40 5.11 9.71
CA ALA A 70 -2.37 5.71 10.56
C ALA A 70 -1.29 6.42 9.74
N MET A 71 -0.83 5.81 8.64
CA MET A 71 0.15 6.44 7.75
C MET A 71 -0.40 7.72 7.12
N LEU A 72 -1.64 7.70 6.64
CA LEU A 72 -2.33 8.90 6.11
C LEU A 72 -2.47 9.99 7.17
N ASN A 73 -2.87 9.64 8.40
CA ASN A 73 -2.94 10.59 9.50
C ASN A 73 -1.57 11.19 9.83
N ALA A 74 -0.50 10.41 9.78
CA ALA A 74 0.86 10.90 9.96
C ALA A 74 1.26 11.87 8.84
N TYR A 75 0.90 11.57 7.59
CA TYR A 75 1.10 12.49 6.48
C TYR A 75 0.30 13.79 6.65
N PHE A 76 -0.96 13.76 7.06
CA PHE A 76 -1.74 14.99 7.28
C PHE A 76 -1.21 15.86 8.43
N GLN A 77 -0.41 15.29 9.34
CA GLN A 77 0.23 16.03 10.42
C GLN A 77 1.60 16.60 10.03
N THR A 78 2.21 16.11 8.95
CA THR A 78 3.58 16.47 8.52
C THR A 78 3.59 17.24 7.19
N LYS A 79 2.58 17.03 6.35
CA LYS A 79 2.39 17.70 5.06
C LYS A 79 1.20 18.66 5.10
N THR A 80 1.35 19.77 4.38
CA THR A 80 0.29 20.78 4.20
C THR A 80 -0.56 20.55 2.95
N SER A 81 -0.05 19.80 1.97
CA SER A 81 -0.76 19.44 0.75
C SER A 81 -1.65 18.21 0.93
N ALA A 82 -2.54 17.99 -0.04
CA ALA A 82 -3.23 16.72 -0.17
C ALA A 82 -2.22 15.57 -0.37
N VAL A 83 -2.60 14.39 0.10
CA VAL A 83 -1.79 13.17 -0.03
C VAL A 83 -2.33 12.35 -1.19
N HIS A 84 -1.46 11.96 -2.12
CA HIS A 84 -1.80 11.00 -3.16
C HIS A 84 -1.53 9.58 -2.66
N TRP A 85 -2.61 8.81 -2.49
CA TRP A 85 -2.57 7.41 -2.14
C TRP A 85 -2.85 6.55 -3.38
N LEU A 86 -1.84 5.79 -3.80
CA LEU A 86 -1.97 4.75 -4.81
C LEU A 86 -2.10 3.38 -4.14
N ALA A 87 -3.19 2.67 -4.43
CA ALA A 87 -3.39 1.30 -4.01
C ALA A 87 -3.23 0.35 -5.21
N ILE A 88 -2.36 -0.64 -5.07
CA ILE A 88 -2.27 -1.77 -5.99
C ILE A 88 -3.07 -2.92 -5.37
N ASP A 89 -4.26 -3.18 -5.90
CA ASP A 89 -5.24 -4.13 -5.34
C ASP A 89 -6.24 -4.58 -6.41
N ASP A 90 -7.01 -5.63 -6.10
CA ASP A 90 -8.10 -6.13 -6.95
C ASP A 90 -9.43 -5.38 -6.74
N ARG A 91 -9.56 -4.61 -5.66
CA ARG A 91 -10.79 -3.91 -5.26
C ARG A 91 -10.51 -2.66 -4.43
N ILE A 92 -11.54 -1.83 -4.27
CA ILE A 92 -11.47 -0.66 -3.40
C ILE A 92 -11.60 -1.11 -1.93
N ARG A 93 -10.59 -0.83 -1.09
CA ARG A 93 -10.61 -1.10 0.38
C ARG A 93 -10.75 0.18 1.21
N LEU A 94 -11.56 1.11 0.73
CA LEU A 94 -11.70 2.42 1.35
C LEU A 94 -12.83 2.48 2.36
N GLU A 95 -12.44 2.49 3.63
CA GLU A 95 -13.29 2.90 4.73
C GLU A 95 -13.71 4.39 4.67
N LYS A 96 -14.52 4.81 5.65
CA LYS A 96 -14.88 6.21 5.85
C LYS A 96 -13.75 6.93 6.60
N GLY A 97 -13.51 8.21 6.28
CA GLY A 97 -12.64 9.09 7.08
C GLY A 97 -11.34 9.54 6.42
N TYR A 98 -11.08 9.20 5.16
CA TYR A 98 -9.94 9.74 4.41
C TYR A 98 -10.30 11.13 3.84
N GLN A 99 -9.94 12.18 4.58
CA GLN A 99 -10.08 13.57 4.14
C GLN A 99 -8.83 14.00 3.38
N ASN A 100 -8.95 14.94 2.44
CA ASN A 100 -7.81 15.52 1.71
C ASN A 100 -6.87 14.50 1.05
N THR A 101 -7.44 13.41 0.50
CA THR A 101 -6.70 12.32 -0.16
C THR A 101 -7.14 12.20 -1.61
N PHE A 102 -6.19 12.29 -2.53
CA PHE A 102 -6.36 11.78 -3.89
C PHE A 102 -6.09 10.29 -3.87
N TYR A 103 -6.99 9.49 -4.43
CA TYR A 103 -6.86 8.04 -4.41
C TYR A 103 -6.86 7.47 -5.81
N THR A 104 -5.90 6.60 -6.08
CA THR A 104 -5.79 5.84 -7.32
C THR A 104 -5.81 4.35 -6.98
N LEU A 105 -6.77 3.60 -7.52
CA LEU A 105 -6.73 2.14 -7.53
C LEU A 105 -6.14 1.65 -8.85
N LEU A 106 -5.08 0.87 -8.76
CA LEU A 106 -4.41 0.21 -9.86
C LEU A 106 -4.65 -1.30 -9.77
N GLY A 107 -5.24 -1.89 -10.82
CA GLY A 107 -5.53 -3.32 -10.88
C GLY A 107 -6.96 -3.71 -10.52
N GLY A 108 -7.85 -2.73 -10.39
CA GLY A 108 -9.23 -2.96 -9.99
C GLY A 108 -9.95 -3.96 -10.92
N GLN A 109 -10.64 -4.93 -10.32
CA GLN A 109 -11.39 -5.95 -11.04
C GLN A 109 -12.89 -5.73 -10.85
N ALA A 110 -13.61 -5.58 -11.97
CA ALA A 110 -15.03 -5.21 -11.95
C ALA A 110 -15.93 -6.22 -11.20
N HIS A 111 -15.56 -7.50 -11.18
CA HIS A 111 -16.30 -8.54 -10.46
C HIS A 111 -16.03 -8.55 -8.94
N HIS A 112 -15.00 -7.81 -8.47
CA HIS A 112 -14.70 -7.60 -7.05
C HIS A 112 -15.13 -6.21 -6.55
N THR A 113 -15.61 -5.34 -7.43
CA THR A 113 -15.96 -3.96 -7.10
C THR A 113 -17.48 -3.78 -7.14
N TYR A 114 -18.09 -3.34 -6.04
CA TYR A 114 -19.51 -3.03 -6.04
C TYR A 114 -19.80 -1.78 -6.87
N ARG A 115 -20.94 -1.74 -7.58
CA ARG A 115 -21.34 -0.57 -8.38
C ARG A 115 -21.39 0.73 -7.57
N THR A 116 -21.81 0.64 -6.31
CA THR A 116 -21.88 1.76 -5.37
C THR A 116 -20.50 2.33 -5.05
N GLU A 117 -19.47 1.49 -4.94
CA GLU A 117 -18.09 1.91 -4.70
C GLU A 117 -17.50 2.60 -5.92
N LYS A 118 -17.76 2.06 -7.12
CA LYS A 118 -17.35 2.70 -8.37
C LYS A 118 -17.96 4.10 -8.52
N GLN A 119 -19.26 4.24 -8.28
CA GLN A 119 -19.93 5.56 -8.32
C GLN A 119 -19.39 6.51 -7.25
N ARG A 120 -19.03 5.99 -6.06
CA ARG A 120 -18.41 6.80 -5.00
C ARG A 120 -17.01 7.27 -5.43
N SER A 121 -16.25 6.41 -6.10
CA SER A 121 -14.93 6.73 -6.67
C SER A 121 -15.05 7.89 -7.66
N GLU A 122 -15.94 7.76 -8.64
CA GLU A 122 -16.19 8.77 -9.67
C GLU A 122 -16.61 10.11 -9.07
N LYS A 123 -17.54 10.11 -8.11
CA LYS A 123 -17.99 11.34 -7.43
C LYS A 123 -16.90 12.06 -6.65
N LYS A 124 -15.90 11.33 -6.15
CA LYS A 124 -14.78 11.89 -5.39
C LYS A 124 -13.58 12.27 -6.26
N GLY A 125 -13.64 12.01 -7.57
CA GLY A 125 -12.48 12.18 -8.46
C GLY A 125 -11.36 11.20 -8.15
N TRP A 126 -11.69 10.00 -7.68
CA TRP A 126 -10.73 8.92 -7.46
C TRP A 126 -10.55 8.12 -8.73
N ASP A 127 -9.29 7.86 -9.07
CA ASP A 127 -8.93 7.12 -10.27
C ASP A 127 -9.08 5.62 -10.05
N TYR A 128 -9.76 4.97 -11.00
CA TYR A 128 -9.93 3.53 -11.06
C TYR A 128 -9.32 3.05 -12.37
N ILE A 129 -8.15 2.41 -12.29
CA ILE A 129 -7.46 1.83 -13.44
C ILE A 129 -7.64 0.32 -13.36
N SER A 130 -8.44 -0.23 -14.27
CA SER A 130 -8.75 -1.66 -14.26
C SER A 130 -7.53 -2.51 -14.59
N LEU A 131 -7.50 -3.75 -14.08
CA LEU A 131 -6.44 -4.71 -14.42
C LEU A 131 -6.21 -4.86 -15.94
N GLY A 132 -7.29 -4.82 -16.73
CA GLY A 132 -7.22 -4.90 -18.19
C GLY A 132 -6.48 -3.73 -18.83
N GLN A 133 -6.74 -2.49 -18.35
CA GLN A 133 -6.07 -1.28 -18.84
C GLN A 133 -4.58 -1.29 -18.50
N VAL A 134 -4.24 -1.63 -17.25
CA VAL A 134 -2.83 -1.70 -16.83
C VAL A 134 -2.07 -2.76 -17.64
N ARG A 135 -2.70 -3.90 -17.92
CA ARG A 135 -2.08 -4.97 -18.73
C ARG A 135 -1.95 -4.61 -20.20
N SER A 136 -2.82 -3.77 -20.76
CA SER A 136 -2.71 -3.35 -22.15
C SER A 136 -1.53 -2.42 -22.39
N ASP A 137 -1.25 -1.52 -21.44
CA ASP A 137 -0.04 -0.71 -21.44
C ASP A 137 0.37 -0.32 -20.02
N MET A 138 1.37 -1.01 -19.49
CA MET A 138 1.90 -0.76 -18.15
C MET A 138 2.62 0.59 -18.05
N LYS A 139 3.04 1.19 -19.17
CA LYS A 139 3.77 2.47 -19.12
C LYS A 139 2.84 3.63 -18.74
N GLU A 140 1.55 3.51 -19.05
CA GLU A 140 0.53 4.51 -18.75
C GLU A 140 0.33 4.72 -17.24
N VAL A 141 0.71 3.76 -16.39
CA VAL A 141 0.59 3.90 -14.92
C VAL A 141 1.79 4.58 -14.27
N GLU A 142 2.88 4.79 -14.99
CA GLU A 142 4.11 5.38 -14.44
C GLU A 142 3.89 6.75 -13.79
N PRO A 143 3.13 7.70 -14.40
CA PRO A 143 2.86 8.99 -13.78
C PRO A 143 2.14 8.86 -12.43
N SER A 144 1.14 7.97 -12.35
CA SER A 144 0.40 7.73 -11.10
C SER A 144 1.29 7.18 -9.99
N ILE A 145 2.27 6.33 -10.35
CA ILE A 145 3.24 5.78 -9.40
C ILE A 145 4.24 6.85 -8.97
N ARG A 146 4.75 7.66 -9.90
CA ARG A 146 5.72 8.73 -9.63
C ARG A 146 5.16 9.79 -8.69
N ASP A 147 3.89 10.14 -8.87
CA ASP A 147 3.23 11.19 -8.09
C ASP A 147 2.66 10.66 -6.77
N ALA A 148 2.81 9.37 -6.45
CA ALA A 148 2.25 8.78 -5.23
C ALA A 148 3.09 9.17 -4.00
N ASP A 149 2.43 9.73 -2.99
CA ASP A 149 3.02 9.95 -1.66
C ASP A 149 2.99 8.67 -0.82
N LEU A 150 1.94 7.86 -0.99
CA LEU A 150 1.73 6.61 -0.29
C LEU A 150 1.34 5.53 -1.29
N ILE A 151 2.08 4.42 -1.27
CA ILE A 151 1.76 3.23 -2.05
C ILE A 151 1.39 2.11 -1.08
N THR A 152 0.23 1.49 -1.30
CA THR A 152 -0.17 0.26 -0.60
C THR A 152 -0.28 -0.87 -1.60
N VAL A 153 0.42 -1.97 -1.33
CA VAL A 153 0.40 -3.15 -2.19
C VAL A 153 -0.32 -4.28 -1.46
N HIS A 154 -1.47 -4.68 -1.99
CA HIS A 154 -2.20 -5.84 -1.51
C HIS A 154 -1.83 -7.04 -2.35
N LEU A 155 -1.46 -8.15 -1.70
CA LEU A 155 -1.12 -9.39 -2.42
C LEU A 155 -2.24 -9.80 -3.37
N ALA A 156 -3.51 -9.57 -3.01
CA ALA A 156 -4.70 -9.86 -3.83
C ALA A 156 -4.67 -9.26 -5.25
N ALA A 157 -3.81 -8.27 -5.53
CA ALA A 157 -3.57 -7.77 -6.88
C ALA A 157 -2.92 -8.81 -7.81
N LEU A 158 -2.20 -9.79 -7.25
CA LEU A 158 -1.51 -10.87 -7.96
C LEU A 158 -2.44 -12.05 -8.19
N LYS A 159 -2.27 -12.74 -9.32
CA LYS A 159 -3.00 -13.98 -9.60
C LYS A 159 -2.55 -15.10 -8.64
N TYR A 160 -3.46 -15.99 -8.29
CA TYR A 160 -3.23 -17.06 -7.30
C TYR A 160 -1.98 -17.89 -7.56
N THR A 161 -1.65 -18.18 -8.82
CA THR A 161 -0.49 -19.01 -9.17
C THR A 161 0.85 -18.40 -8.78
N GLU A 162 0.94 -17.07 -8.65
CA GLU A 162 2.15 -16.39 -8.20
C GLU A 162 2.20 -16.23 -6.68
N THR A 163 1.03 -16.21 -6.03
CA THR A 163 0.92 -16.02 -4.57
C THR A 163 -0.13 -16.93 -3.96
N PRO A 164 0.21 -18.21 -3.71
CA PRO A 164 -0.73 -19.19 -3.17
C PRO A 164 -1.08 -18.94 -1.70
N SER A 165 -0.32 -18.12 -0.99
CA SER A 165 -0.51 -17.76 0.43
C SER A 165 -1.56 -16.67 0.69
N GLN A 166 -2.25 -16.19 -0.35
CA GLN A 166 -3.31 -15.19 -0.21
C GLN A 166 -4.54 -15.76 0.52
N LEU A 167 -5.16 -14.96 1.39
CA LEU A 167 -6.40 -15.32 2.07
C LEU A 167 -7.63 -15.40 1.13
N ASN A 168 -7.67 -14.55 0.11
CA ASN A 168 -8.78 -14.46 -0.85
C ASN A 168 -8.24 -14.59 -2.27
N PRO A 169 -7.86 -15.81 -2.70
CA PRO A 169 -7.20 -16.00 -3.97
C PRO A 169 -8.14 -15.75 -5.15
N SER A 170 -7.62 -15.13 -6.21
CA SER A 170 -8.30 -14.98 -7.49
C SER A 170 -7.44 -15.56 -8.62
N PRO A 171 -8.03 -16.25 -9.62
CA PRO A 171 -7.28 -16.69 -10.80
C PRO A 171 -6.84 -15.50 -11.68
N SER A 172 -7.41 -14.32 -11.48
CA SER A 172 -7.09 -13.09 -12.21
C SER A 172 -6.26 -12.14 -11.36
N GLY A 173 -5.22 -11.55 -11.95
CA GLY A 173 -4.35 -10.58 -11.30
C GLY A 173 -3.12 -10.26 -12.15
N PHE A 174 -2.22 -9.47 -11.60
CA PHE A 174 -0.88 -9.24 -12.17
C PHE A 174 -0.02 -10.50 -12.05
N PHE A 175 1.05 -10.51 -12.85
CA PHE A 175 2.04 -11.58 -12.96
C PHE A 175 3.42 -10.98 -13.25
#